data_AF-A0A6M8U4R7-F1
#
_entry.id   AF-A0A6M8U4R7-F1
#
_cell.length_a   1.000
_cell.length_b   1.000
_cell.length_c   1.000
_cell.angle_alpha   90.00
_cell.angle_beta   90.00
_cell.angle_gamma   90.00
#
_symmetry.space_group_name_H-M   'P 1'
#
loop_
_entity.id
_entity.type
_entity.pdbx_description
1 polymer ?
#
loop_
_entity_poly.entity_id
_entity_poly.type
_entity_poly.pdbx_seq_one_letter_code
_entity_poly.pdbx_strand_id
1 'polypeptide(L)'
;MSENHATCLFTEGRITLPDQYQDRTMNVFTLPGGSAPAFNISRDTLNDEERLPDYINRQLALMAKHLKGWKQAERVPVVLGDM
;
A
#
# COMPACT_ATOMS: atom_id res chain seq x y z
N MET A 1 -25.26 -10.01 17.31
CA MET A 1 -24.33 -9.25 16.45
C MET A 1 -22.97 -9.89 16.67
N SER A 2 -22.51 -10.73 15.74
CA SER A 2 -21.21 -11.39 15.89
C SER A 2 -20.13 -10.35 15.66
N GLU A 3 -19.35 -10.03 16.70
CA GLU A 3 -18.18 -9.17 16.55
C GLU A 3 -17.21 -9.87 15.59
N ASN A 4 -16.92 -9.23 14.45
CA ASN A 4 -16.09 -9.80 13.41
C ASN A 4 -14.69 -9.21 13.53
N HIS A 5 -13.97 -9.65 14.56
CA HIS A 5 -12.64 -9.12 14.85
C HIS A 5 -11.67 -9.55 13.74
N ALA A 6 -11.08 -8.57 13.07
CA ALA A 6 -10.09 -8.83 12.03
C ALA A 6 -8.83 -9.45 12.66
N THR A 7 -8.43 -10.62 12.19
CA THR A 7 -7.15 -11.23 12.59
C THR A 7 -6.06 -10.76 11.63
N CYS A 8 -5.07 -10.03 12.13
CA CYS A 8 -3.90 -9.60 11.38
C CYS A 8 -2.76 -10.60 11.56
N LEU A 9 -2.18 -11.04 10.44
CA LEU A 9 -1.02 -11.93 10.39
C LEU A 9 0.22 -11.13 10.00
N PHE A 10 1.30 -11.32 10.76
CA PHE A 10 2.63 -10.75 10.52
C PHE A 10 3.66 -11.88 10.46
N THR A 11 4.89 -11.56 10.05
CA THR A 11 6.00 -12.53 10.02
C THR A 11 6.26 -13.12 11.41
N GLU A 12 6.14 -12.29 12.45
CA GLU A 12 6.46 -12.61 13.83
C GLU A 12 5.30 -13.27 14.60
N GLY A 13 4.08 -13.25 14.05
CA GLY A 13 2.91 -13.79 14.75
C GLY A 13 1.59 -13.21 14.27
N ARG A 14 0.61 -13.12 15.18
CA ARG A 14 -0.74 -12.63 14.85
C ARG A 14 -1.35 -11.84 16.00
N ILE A 15 -2.23 -10.91 15.66
CA ILE A 15 -3.08 -10.18 16.61
C ILE A 15 -4.53 -10.18 16.14
N THR A 16 -5.45 -10.07 17.08
CA THR A 16 -6.87 -9.83 16.81
C THR A 16 -7.16 -8.37 17.12
N LEU A 17 -7.64 -7.63 16.12
CA LEU A 17 -7.98 -6.22 16.27
C LEU A 17 -9.47 -6.07 16.65
N PRO A 18 -9.81 -5.11 17.52
CA PRO A 18 -11.20 -4.74 17.75
C PRO A 18 -11.88 -4.30 16.45
N ASP A 19 -13.21 -4.32 16.46
CA ASP A 19 -14.00 -3.81 15.35
C ASP A 19 -13.67 -2.33 15.06
N GLN A 20 -13.89 -1.90 13.82
CA GLN A 20 -13.71 -0.51 13.33
C GLN A 20 -12.25 -0.07 13.10
N TYR A 21 -11.25 -0.89 13.41
CA TYR A 21 -9.87 -0.60 13.02
C TYR A 21 -9.68 -0.73 11.51
N GLN A 22 -8.94 0.21 10.92
CA GLN A 22 -8.52 0.16 9.53
C GLN A 22 -7.05 -0.25 9.44
N ASP A 23 -6.75 -1.29 8.65
CA ASP A 23 -5.36 -1.69 8.38
C ASP A 23 -4.66 -0.60 7.55
N ARG A 24 -3.63 0.01 8.15
CA ARG A 24 -2.72 0.99 7.53
C ARG A 24 -1.25 0.54 7.67
N THR A 25 -0.99 -0.75 7.87
CA THR A 25 0.37 -1.27 8.02
C THR A 25 1.21 -0.98 6.77
N MET A 26 2.47 -0.59 6.99
CA MET A 26 3.48 -0.47 5.93
C MET A 26 4.60 -1.46 6.21
N ASN A 27 4.84 -2.37 5.26
CA ASN A 27 6.04 -3.22 5.29
C ASN A 27 7.18 -2.44 4.64
N VAL A 28 8.35 -2.42 5.29
CA VAL A 28 9.55 -1.75 4.78
C VAL A 28 10.72 -2.73 4.87
N PHE A 29 11.35 -3.00 3.73
CA PHE A 29 12.52 -3.85 3.60
C PHE A 29 13.69 -3.00 3.12
N THR A 30 14.79 -3.02 3.86
CA THR A 30 16.02 -2.27 3.56
C THR A 30 17.21 -3.21 3.52
N LEU A 31 18.23 -2.85 2.75
CA LEU A 31 19.52 -3.54 2.78
C LEU A 31 20.49 -2.78 3.70
N PRO A 32 21.44 -3.49 4.33
CA PRO A 32 22.50 -2.85 5.12
C PRO A 32 23.32 -1.88 4.27
N GLY A 33 23.80 -0.79 4.88
CA GLY A 33 24.74 0.14 4.22
C GLY A 33 24.13 1.42 3.61
N GLY A 34 22.83 1.67 3.79
CA GLY A 34 22.19 2.99 3.62
C GLY A 34 22.07 3.54 2.19
N SER A 35 22.77 2.96 1.20
CA SER A 35 22.74 3.40 -0.20
C SER A 35 21.83 2.55 -1.10
N ALA A 36 21.32 1.43 -0.59
CA ALA A 36 20.50 0.51 -1.34
C ALA A 36 19.03 0.97 -1.41
N PRO A 37 18.30 0.66 -2.50
CA PRO A 37 16.88 0.98 -2.61
C PRO A 37 16.07 0.22 -1.55
N ALA A 38 15.12 0.93 -0.92
CA ALA A 38 14.14 0.31 -0.04
C ALA A 38 12.98 -0.27 -0.86
N PHE A 39 12.39 -1.34 -0.36
CA PHE A 39 11.15 -1.91 -0.90
C PHE A 39 10.03 -1.76 0.12
N ASN A 40 8.88 -1.24 -0.31
CA ASN A 40 7.78 -0.90 0.58
C ASN A 40 6.43 -1.34 0.03
N ILE A 41 5.62 -1.94 0.90
CA ILE A 41 4.24 -2.36 0.63
C ILE A 41 3.33 -1.60 1.59
N SER A 42 2.42 -0.78 1.05
CA SER A 42 1.42 -0.02 1.81
C SER A 42 0.00 -0.46 1.48
N ARG A 43 -0.96 -0.04 2.31
CA ARG A 43 -2.40 -0.24 2.09
C ARG A 43 -3.07 1.09 1.85
N ASP A 44 -4.04 1.10 0.94
CA ASP A 44 -4.95 2.21 0.78
C ASP A 44 -6.35 1.69 0.43
N THR A 45 -7.33 2.59 0.41
CA THR A 45 -8.72 2.27 0.10
C THR A 45 -9.17 3.06 -1.13
N LEU A 46 -9.91 2.39 -2.02
CA LEU A 46 -10.58 3.06 -3.13
C LEU A 46 -11.68 3.96 -2.56
N ASN A 47 -11.84 5.15 -3.13
CA ASN A 47 -13.04 5.95 -2.85
C ASN A 47 -14.29 5.24 -3.39
N ASP A 48 -15.47 5.66 -2.94
CA ASP A 48 -16.74 5.15 -3.47
C ASP A 48 -16.78 5.31 -5.00
N GLU A 49 -17.13 4.21 -5.69
CA GLU A 49 -17.16 4.09 -7.16
C GLU A 49 -15.81 4.32 -7.88
N GLU A 50 -14.69 4.46 -7.17
CA GLU A 50 -13.37 4.64 -7.77
C GLU A 50 -12.85 3.32 -8.35
N ARG A 51 -12.51 3.31 -9.64
CA ARG A 51 -11.87 2.16 -10.28
C ARG A 51 -10.35 2.24 -10.08
N LEU A 52 -9.68 1.09 -10.12
CA LEU A 52 -8.23 1.01 -9.95
C LEU A 52 -7.43 1.98 -10.86
N PRO A 53 -7.74 2.16 -12.16
CA PRO A 53 -7.02 3.12 -12.98
C PRO A 53 -7.13 4.57 -12.49
N ASP A 54 -8.29 4.94 -11.94
CA ASP A 54 -8.58 6.28 -11.42
C ASP A 54 -7.90 6.51 -10.06
N TYR A 55 -7.89 5.49 -9.20
CA TYR A 55 -7.08 5.47 -7.99
C TYR A 55 -5.59 5.74 -8.31
N ILE A 56 -5.03 5.04 -9.29
CA ILE A 56 -3.62 5.26 -9.69
C ILE A 56 -3.41 6.68 -10.22
N ASN A 57 -4.36 7.25 -10.98
CA ASN A 57 -4.30 8.65 -11.41
C ASN A 57 -4.24 9.61 -10.22
N ARG A 58 -5.09 9.39 -9.21
CA ARG A 58 -5.10 10.18 -7.97
C ARG A 58 -3.77 10.08 -7.22
N GLN A 59 -3.21 8.88 -7.09
CA GLN A 59 -1.91 8.68 -6.42
C GLN A 59 -0.78 9.38 -7.18
N LEU A 60 -0.73 9.27 -8.51
CA LEU A 60 0.28 9.96 -9.33
C LEU A 60 0.19 11.49 -9.19
N ALA A 61 -1.02 12.05 -9.10
CA ALA A 61 -1.22 13.47 -8.85
C ALA A 61 -0.72 13.90 -7.46
N LEU A 62 -0.93 13.07 -6.43
CA LEU A 62 -0.37 13.30 -5.09
C LEU A 62 1.16 13.26 -5.12
N MET A 63 1.76 12.30 -5.82
CA MET A 63 3.22 12.23 -5.98
C MET A 63 3.75 13.49 -6.66
N ALA A 64 3.14 13.95 -7.76
CA ALA A 64 3.54 15.17 -8.45
C ALA A 64 3.44 16.42 -7.56
N LYS A 65 2.42 16.48 -6.69
CA LYS A 65 2.21 17.58 -5.75
C LYS A 65 3.24 17.60 -4.61
N HIS A 66 3.63 16.42 -4.11
CA HIS A 66 4.40 16.31 -2.86
C HIS A 66 5.89 15.96 -3.06
N LEU A 67 6.27 15.37 -4.20
CA LEU A 67 7.65 15.01 -4.49
C LEU A 67 8.30 16.05 -5.41
N LYS A 68 9.29 16.75 -4.87
CA LYS A 68 10.05 17.76 -5.63
C LYS A 68 10.75 17.11 -6.83
N GLY A 69 10.52 17.68 -8.02
CA GLY A 69 11.16 17.20 -9.25
C GLY A 69 10.57 15.90 -9.80
N TRP A 70 9.38 15.50 -9.34
CA TRP A 70 8.67 14.35 -9.88
C TRP A 70 8.53 14.41 -11.40
N LYS A 71 8.91 13.32 -12.06
CA LYS A 71 8.66 13.09 -13.48
C LYS A 71 8.12 11.68 -13.62
N GLN A 72 6.89 11.56 -14.10
CA GLN A 72 6.30 10.26 -14.37
C GLN A 72 7.04 9.60 -15.54
N ALA A 73 7.42 8.34 -15.36
CA ALA A 73 7.98 7.51 -16.41
C ALA A 73 6.85 6.73 -17.12
N GLU A 74 7.13 5.51 -17.56
CA GLU A 74 6.15 4.65 -18.22
C GLU A 74 5.06 4.14 -17.27
N ARG A 75 3.87 3.88 -17.81
CA ARG A 75 2.77 3.21 -17.14
C ARG A 75 2.37 1.97 -17.94
N VAL A 76 2.60 0.79 -17.36
CA VAL A 76 2.33 -0.51 -17.99
C VAL A 76 1.42 -1.38 -17.12
N PRO A 77 0.70 -2.35 -17.71
CA PRO A 77 0.02 -3.39 -16.93
C PRO A 77 1.02 -4.20 -16.10
N VAL A 78 0.62 -4.59 -14.89
CA VAL A 78 1.44 -5.41 -13.99
C VAL A 78 0.59 -6.54 -13.40
N VAL A 79 1.25 -7.66 -13.11
CA VAL A 79 0.68 -8.80 -12.39
C VAL A 79 1.54 -9.02 -11.15
N LEU A 80 0.90 -9.28 -10.01
CA LEU A 80 1.57 -9.64 -8.77
C LEU A 80 1.21 -11.08 -8.42
N GLY A 81 2.20 -11.98 -8.42
CA GLY A 81 2.01 -13.43 -8.28
C GLY A 81 1.95 -14.15 -9.63
N ASP A 82 1.79 -15.47 -9.57
CA ASP A 82 1.57 -16.30 -10.77
C ASP A 82 0.11 -16.21 -11.22
N MET A 83 -0.12 -16.28 -12.54
CA MET A 83 -1.47 -16.38 -13.12
C MET A 83 -2.04 -17.79 -13.03
#